data_AF-A0A9W8AW16-F1
#
_entry.id   AF-A0A9W8AW16-F1
#
_cell.length_a   1.000
_cell.length_b   1.000
_cell.length_c   1.000
_cell.angle_alpha   90.00
_cell.angle_beta   90.00
_cell.angle_gamma   90.00
#
_symmetry.space_group_name_H-M   'P 1'
#
loop_
_entity.id
_entity.type
_entity.pdbx_description
1 polymer ?
#
loop_
_entity_poly.entity_id
_entity_poly.type
_entity_poly.pdbx_seq_one_letter_code
_entity_poly.pdbx_strand_id
1 'polypeptide(L)'
;MQLPPDLASDQTQILAKMIPLIQACVDVLSSHGWLKPAMEAMELAQMCVQAQWNTESPLKQIPNFARELIQQAKAMGAESVFDVVEMADEDRQQLLASLGPRQVAQVADFVNRYPEIEVVHELADPDDIVCDQPATLQVGLERDMGEGDDSDPEQHAAAPSGPTSQLSGTNATQHVVGPVIAPYYPFTKDEGWWVVLGDPKTQTLASIKRVNFQERVAVKLEFVAPSEPGEHRFMLYLMSDSFVGCDQEFEVTFQARPDEEEDSDDEDANSDAMSASGSE
;
A
#
# COMPACT_ATOMS: atom_id res chain seq x y z
N MET A 1 8.72 -8.70 -27.10
CA MET A 1 9.52 -8.10 -28.19
C MET A 1 10.89 -7.78 -27.60
N GLN A 2 11.97 -8.30 -28.16
CA GLN A 2 13.32 -8.04 -27.63
C GLN A 2 13.88 -6.78 -28.29
N LEU A 3 14.28 -5.79 -27.50
CA LEU A 3 14.83 -4.54 -28.02
C LEU A 3 16.27 -4.76 -28.56
N PRO A 4 16.68 -4.02 -29.61
CA PRO A 4 18.08 -3.88 -29.97
C PRO A 4 18.96 -3.41 -28.78
N PRO A 5 20.25 -3.79 -28.71
CA PRO A 5 21.10 -3.51 -27.55
C PRO A 5 21.22 -2.02 -27.17
N ASP A 6 21.26 -1.14 -28.16
CA ASP A 6 21.26 0.32 -28.01
C ASP A 6 19.97 0.81 -27.35
N LEU A 7 18.81 0.39 -27.86
CA LEU A 7 17.51 0.76 -27.27
C LEU A 7 17.29 0.15 -25.88
N ALA A 8 17.84 -1.04 -25.60
CA ALA A 8 17.81 -1.63 -24.26
C ALA A 8 18.68 -0.83 -23.27
N SER A 9 19.83 -0.31 -23.73
CA SER A 9 20.67 0.58 -22.93
C SER A 9 19.95 1.89 -22.61
N ASP A 10 19.28 2.48 -23.60
CA ASP A 10 18.49 3.70 -23.41
C ASP A 10 17.30 3.46 -22.46
N GLN A 11 16.59 2.34 -22.61
CA GLN A 11 15.51 1.94 -21.70
C GLN A 11 16.00 1.86 -20.26
N THR A 12 17.18 1.26 -20.04
CA THR A 12 17.79 1.16 -18.70
C THR A 12 18.06 2.55 -18.11
N GLN A 13 18.58 3.48 -18.92
CA GLN A 13 18.82 4.87 -18.49
C GLN A 13 17.52 5.62 -18.15
N ILE A 14 16.44 5.35 -18.88
CA ILE A 14 15.11 5.92 -18.60
C ILE A 14 14.57 5.37 -17.28
N LEU A 15 14.58 4.04 -17.10
CA LEU A 15 14.08 3.38 -15.88
C LEU A 15 14.81 3.83 -14.61
N ALA A 16 16.08 4.24 -14.73
CA ALA A 16 16.87 4.78 -13.62
C ALA A 16 16.28 6.06 -13.02
N LYS A 17 15.53 6.82 -13.82
CA LYS A 17 14.94 8.11 -13.44
C LYS A 17 13.43 8.05 -13.25
N MET A 18 12.80 6.98 -13.71
CA MET A 18 11.35 6.92 -13.83
C MET A 18 10.64 6.97 -12.47
N ILE A 19 11.12 6.19 -11.49
CA ILE A 19 10.45 6.08 -10.19
C ILE A 19 10.46 7.42 -9.42
N PRO A 20 11.58 8.16 -9.28
CA PRO A 20 11.55 9.50 -8.69
C PRO A 20 10.65 10.49 -9.43
N LEU A 21 10.56 10.41 -10.77
CA LEU A 21 9.70 11.29 -11.56
C LEU A 21 8.21 10.99 -11.33
N ILE A 22 7.82 9.72 -11.27
CA ILE A 22 6.45 9.32 -10.96
C ILE A 22 6.07 9.76 -9.54
N GLN A 23 6.97 9.60 -8.58
CA GLN A 23 6.75 10.08 -7.21
C GLN A 23 6.52 11.59 -7.17
N ALA A 24 7.32 12.37 -7.89
CA ALA A 24 7.09 13.81 -8.02
C ALA A 24 5.74 14.14 -8.68
N CYS A 25 5.28 13.34 -9.65
CA CYS A 25 3.93 13.48 -10.20
C CYS A 25 2.86 13.23 -9.13
N VAL A 26 2.99 12.15 -8.34
CA VAL A 26 2.07 11.86 -7.23
C VAL A 26 2.04 13.01 -6.23
N ASP A 27 3.19 13.57 -5.86
CA ASP A 27 3.29 14.70 -4.93
C ASP A 27 2.58 15.95 -5.47
N VAL A 28 2.74 16.25 -6.77
CA VAL A 28 2.05 17.38 -7.41
C VAL A 28 0.54 17.16 -7.46
N LEU A 29 0.10 15.98 -7.89
CA LEU A 29 -1.32 15.67 -8.05
C LEU A 29 -2.06 15.66 -6.70
N SER A 30 -1.42 15.07 -5.68
CA SER A 30 -1.96 15.06 -4.32
C SER A 30 -1.97 16.45 -3.67
N SER A 31 -0.97 17.30 -3.95
CA SER A 31 -0.97 18.70 -3.47
C SER A 31 -2.12 19.53 -4.06
N HIS A 32 -2.66 19.13 -5.22
CA HIS A 32 -3.85 19.74 -5.82
C HIS A 32 -5.16 19.07 -5.35
N GLY A 33 -5.08 18.04 -4.51
CA GLY A 33 -6.23 17.26 -4.06
C GLY A 33 -6.86 16.41 -5.16
N TRP A 34 -6.14 16.02 -6.20
CA TRP A 34 -6.71 15.21 -7.30
C TRP A 34 -6.56 13.71 -7.03
N LEU A 35 -7.66 13.04 -6.67
CA LEU A 35 -7.62 11.63 -6.28
C LEU A 35 -7.25 10.73 -7.46
N LYS A 36 -8.11 10.62 -8.47
CA LYS A 36 -7.91 9.66 -9.56
C LYS A 36 -6.58 9.81 -10.30
N PRO A 37 -6.14 11.01 -10.72
CA PRO A 37 -4.83 11.16 -11.34
C PRO A 37 -3.68 10.71 -10.44
N ALA A 38 -3.75 10.96 -9.13
CA ALA A 38 -2.72 10.51 -8.20
C ALA A 38 -2.69 8.97 -8.11
N MET A 39 -3.86 8.31 -8.04
CA MET A 39 -3.97 6.86 -8.05
C MET A 39 -3.40 6.25 -9.34
N GLU A 40 -3.74 6.82 -10.50
CA GLU A 40 -3.21 6.38 -11.81
C GLU A 40 -1.68 6.54 -11.89
N ALA A 41 -1.12 7.59 -11.26
CA ALA A 41 0.33 7.75 -11.16
C ALA A 41 0.98 6.71 -10.24
N MET A 42 0.32 6.28 -9.17
CA MET A 42 0.79 5.18 -8.31
C MET A 42 0.79 3.85 -9.07
N GLU A 43 -0.29 3.53 -9.80
CA GLU A 43 -0.35 2.35 -10.68
C GLU A 43 0.77 2.36 -11.73
N LEU A 44 1.07 3.54 -12.30
CA LEU A 44 2.15 3.68 -13.27
C LEU A 44 3.51 3.30 -12.68
N ALA A 45 3.75 3.54 -11.37
CA ALA A 45 4.94 3.08 -10.69
C ALA A 45 5.03 1.54 -10.70
N GLN A 46 3.95 0.87 -10.31
CA GLN A 46 3.86 -0.60 -10.31
C GLN A 46 4.08 -1.18 -11.71
N MET A 47 3.46 -0.57 -12.73
CA MET A 47 3.61 -0.96 -14.13
C MET A 47 5.07 -0.87 -14.61
N CYS A 48 5.77 0.19 -14.20
CA CYS A 48 7.17 0.41 -14.53
C CYS A 48 8.10 -0.57 -13.80
N VAL A 49 7.79 -0.94 -12.55
CA VAL A 49 8.56 -1.91 -11.75
C VAL A 49 8.34 -3.33 -12.28
N GLN A 50 7.09 -3.75 -12.47
CA GLN A 50 6.77 -5.13 -12.88
C GLN A 50 6.77 -5.35 -14.40
N ALA A 51 7.04 -4.30 -15.19
CA ALA A 51 7.06 -4.33 -16.65
C ALA A 51 5.77 -4.91 -17.27
N GLN A 52 4.62 -4.47 -16.74
CA GLN A 52 3.30 -4.88 -17.20
C GLN A 52 2.33 -3.70 -17.28
N TRP A 53 1.29 -3.81 -18.09
CA TRP A 53 0.19 -2.84 -18.13
C TRP A 53 -0.87 -3.20 -17.07
N ASN A 54 -1.58 -2.21 -16.55
CA ASN A 54 -2.71 -2.41 -15.63
C ASN A 54 -3.91 -3.18 -16.25
N THR A 55 -3.91 -3.39 -17.57
CA THR A 55 -4.91 -4.20 -18.29
C THR A 55 -4.48 -5.67 -18.46
N GLU A 56 -3.26 -6.01 -18.06
CA GLU A 56 -2.75 -7.38 -18.09
C GLU A 56 -3.07 -8.13 -16.80
N SER A 57 -2.90 -9.45 -16.80
CA SER A 57 -3.16 -10.25 -15.61
C SER A 57 -2.10 -9.95 -14.54
N PRO A 58 -2.49 -9.77 -13.26
CA PRO A 58 -1.56 -9.63 -12.16
C PRO A 58 -0.56 -10.79 -12.08
N LEU A 59 -0.91 -11.98 -12.57
CA LEU A 59 -0.01 -13.14 -12.62
C LEU A 59 1.25 -12.93 -13.48
N LYS A 60 1.27 -11.94 -14.37
CA LYS A 60 2.39 -11.69 -15.28
C LYS A 60 3.68 -11.23 -14.57
N GLN A 61 3.56 -10.64 -13.38
CA GLN A 61 4.72 -10.30 -12.55
C GLN A 61 5.45 -11.52 -11.98
N ILE A 62 4.76 -12.67 -11.85
CA ILE A 62 5.35 -13.88 -11.31
C ILE A 62 6.43 -14.38 -12.28
N PRO A 63 7.67 -14.63 -11.81
CA PRO A 63 8.74 -15.14 -12.67
C PRO A 63 8.32 -16.41 -13.41
N ASN A 64 8.62 -16.49 -14.71
CA ASN A 64 8.29 -17.63 -15.58
C ASN A 64 6.79 -17.79 -15.91
N PHE A 65 5.90 -16.88 -15.49
CA PHE A 65 4.50 -16.88 -15.93
C PHE A 65 4.34 -16.26 -17.32
N ALA A 66 4.61 -17.06 -18.34
CA ALA A 66 4.30 -16.72 -19.72
C ALA A 66 2.79 -16.82 -20.01
N ARG A 67 2.38 -16.40 -21.20
CA ARG A 67 0.96 -16.34 -21.61
C ARG A 67 0.23 -17.67 -21.42
N GLU A 68 0.87 -18.79 -21.78
CA GLU A 68 0.29 -20.13 -21.71
C GLU A 68 0.02 -20.54 -20.26
N LEU A 69 0.98 -20.27 -19.36
CA LEU A 69 0.87 -20.61 -17.95
C LEU A 69 -0.19 -19.74 -17.25
N ILE A 70 -0.27 -18.45 -17.61
CA ILE A 70 -1.34 -17.56 -17.12
C ILE A 70 -2.72 -18.05 -17.58
N GLN A 71 -2.85 -18.49 -18.83
CA GLN A 71 -4.11 -19.05 -19.33
C GLN A 71 -4.50 -20.34 -18.61
N GLN A 72 -3.52 -21.19 -18.30
CA GLN A 72 -3.74 -22.40 -17.51
C GLN A 72 -4.18 -22.07 -16.08
N ALA A 73 -3.51 -21.12 -15.41
CA ALA A 73 -3.88 -20.66 -14.06
C ALA A 73 -5.34 -20.17 -14.03
N LYS A 74 -5.73 -19.33 -15.00
CA LYS A 74 -7.10 -18.84 -15.14
C LYS A 74 -8.11 -19.95 -15.38
N ALA A 75 -7.77 -20.95 -16.21
CA ALA A 75 -8.63 -22.10 -16.46
C ALA A 75 -8.83 -22.97 -15.20
N MET A 76 -7.90 -22.88 -14.24
CA MET A 76 -7.96 -23.52 -12.92
C MET A 76 -8.58 -22.62 -11.85
N GLY A 77 -9.06 -21.42 -12.21
CA GLY A 77 -9.71 -20.48 -11.29
C GLY A 77 -8.77 -19.52 -10.57
N ALA A 78 -7.48 -19.50 -10.90
CA ALA A 78 -6.52 -18.55 -10.33
C ALA A 78 -6.34 -17.33 -11.24
N GLU A 79 -6.75 -16.15 -10.77
CA GLU A 79 -6.66 -14.86 -11.47
C GLU A 79 -5.73 -13.85 -10.77
N SER A 80 -5.45 -14.07 -9.48
CA SER A 80 -4.61 -13.24 -8.62
C SER A 80 -3.40 -14.01 -8.07
N VAL A 81 -2.39 -13.29 -7.55
CA VAL A 81 -1.24 -13.92 -6.89
C VAL A 81 -1.68 -14.66 -5.63
N PHE A 82 -2.63 -14.11 -4.87
CA PHE A 82 -3.24 -14.76 -3.70
C PHE A 82 -3.89 -16.09 -4.08
N ASP A 83 -4.63 -16.14 -5.19
CA ASP A 83 -5.26 -17.38 -5.63
C ASP A 83 -4.19 -18.47 -5.86
N VAL A 84 -3.04 -18.12 -6.44
CA VAL A 84 -1.92 -19.06 -6.67
C VAL A 84 -1.29 -19.56 -5.36
N VAL A 85 -1.22 -18.71 -4.33
CA VAL A 85 -0.80 -19.10 -2.96
C VAL A 85 -1.77 -20.14 -2.41
N GLU A 86 -3.07 -19.84 -2.50
CA GLU A 86 -4.16 -20.59 -1.89
C GLU A 86 -4.53 -21.88 -2.65
N MET A 87 -4.04 -22.05 -3.89
CA MET A 87 -4.23 -23.28 -4.67
C MET A 87 -3.84 -24.51 -3.86
N ALA A 88 -4.63 -25.58 -3.97
CA ALA A 88 -4.28 -26.88 -3.42
C ALA A 88 -2.93 -27.37 -3.99
N ASP A 89 -2.16 -28.11 -3.19
CA ASP A 89 -0.83 -28.60 -3.57
C ASP A 89 -0.83 -29.37 -4.90
N GLU A 90 -1.85 -30.20 -5.12
CA GLU A 90 -2.01 -30.99 -6.36
C GLU A 90 -2.21 -30.08 -7.58
N ASP A 91 -3.09 -29.08 -7.47
CA ASP A 91 -3.37 -28.11 -8.53
C ASP A 91 -2.15 -27.22 -8.82
N ARG A 92 -1.46 -26.76 -7.77
CA ARG A 92 -0.24 -25.96 -7.92
C ARG A 92 0.88 -26.76 -8.58
N GLN A 93 1.05 -28.03 -8.23
CA GLN A 93 2.00 -28.93 -8.90
C GLN A 93 1.64 -29.13 -10.38
N GLN A 94 0.36 -29.30 -10.69
CA GLN A 94 -0.10 -29.42 -12.08
C GLN A 94 0.12 -28.13 -12.88
N LEU A 95 -0.14 -26.97 -12.29
CA LEU A 95 0.11 -25.67 -12.91
C LEU A 95 1.60 -25.54 -13.24
N LEU A 96 2.47 -25.78 -12.27
CA LEU A 96 3.92 -25.57 -12.41
C LEU A 96 4.67 -26.75 -13.07
N ALA A 97 3.97 -27.80 -13.50
CA ALA A 97 4.58 -29.03 -14.03
C ALA A 97 5.47 -28.82 -15.27
N SER A 98 5.24 -27.74 -16.03
CA SER A 98 6.04 -27.38 -17.20
C SER A 98 7.37 -26.68 -16.86
N LEU A 99 7.56 -26.28 -15.59
CA LEU A 99 8.72 -25.54 -15.12
C LEU A 99 9.79 -26.47 -14.53
N GLY A 100 11.06 -26.13 -14.75
CA GLY A 100 12.18 -26.82 -14.09
C GLY A 100 12.33 -26.43 -12.62
N PRO A 101 13.07 -27.21 -11.80
CA PRO A 101 13.20 -26.96 -10.35
C PRO A 101 13.66 -25.55 -9.99
N ARG A 102 14.57 -24.97 -10.78
CA ARG A 102 15.05 -23.59 -10.59
C ARG A 102 13.95 -22.54 -10.83
N GLN A 103 13.09 -22.77 -11.82
CA GLN A 103 12.00 -21.84 -12.15
C GLN A 103 10.90 -21.92 -11.11
N VAL A 104 10.58 -23.13 -10.64
CA VAL A 104 9.66 -23.33 -9.50
C VAL A 104 10.16 -22.61 -8.25
N ALA A 105 11.46 -22.70 -7.95
CA ALA A 105 12.05 -21.97 -6.83
C ALA A 105 11.92 -20.44 -6.98
N GLN A 106 12.03 -19.88 -8.19
CA GLN A 106 11.81 -18.45 -8.44
C GLN A 106 10.35 -18.04 -8.27
N VAL A 107 9.41 -18.89 -8.67
CA VAL A 107 7.98 -18.68 -8.43
C VAL A 107 7.71 -18.65 -6.93
N ALA A 108 8.23 -19.63 -6.18
CA ALA A 108 8.06 -19.72 -4.74
C ALA A 108 8.65 -18.49 -4.01
N ASP A 109 9.85 -18.05 -4.39
CA ASP A 109 10.48 -16.84 -3.83
C ASP A 109 9.64 -15.57 -4.08
N PHE A 110 9.03 -15.45 -5.27
CA PHE A 110 8.12 -14.36 -5.57
C PHE A 110 6.85 -14.41 -4.72
N VAL A 111 6.18 -15.55 -4.69
CA VAL A 111 4.89 -15.71 -4.02
C VAL A 111 5.04 -15.53 -2.50
N ASN A 112 6.10 -16.07 -1.88
CA ASN A 112 6.37 -15.91 -0.45
C ASN A 112 6.72 -14.47 -0.04
N ARG A 113 7.14 -13.64 -0.99
CA ARG A 113 7.54 -12.25 -0.76
C ARG A 113 6.53 -11.25 -1.31
N TYR A 114 5.46 -11.73 -1.91
CA TYR A 114 4.34 -10.92 -2.34
C TYR A 114 3.64 -10.36 -1.08
N PRO A 115 3.28 -9.07 -1.06
CA PRO A 115 2.86 -8.43 0.17
C PRO A 115 1.43 -8.83 0.57
N GLU A 116 1.30 -9.33 1.79
CA GLU A 116 0.05 -9.51 2.51
C GLU A 116 0.10 -8.60 3.76
N ILE A 117 -0.73 -7.57 3.75
CA ILE A 117 -0.71 -6.51 4.76
C ILE A 117 -2.11 -6.39 5.37
N GLU A 118 -2.19 -6.57 6.67
CA GLU A 118 -3.34 -6.21 7.47
C GLU A 118 -3.37 -4.69 7.68
N VAL A 119 -4.54 -4.10 7.45
CA VAL A 119 -4.78 -2.66 7.61
C VAL A 119 -5.85 -2.47 8.68
N VAL A 120 -5.46 -1.80 9.76
CA VAL A 120 -6.37 -1.35 10.82
C VAL A 120 -6.47 0.16 10.72
N HIS A 121 -7.69 0.71 10.80
CA HIS A 121 -7.88 2.16 10.76
C HIS A 121 -8.96 2.62 11.75
N GLU A 122 -8.75 3.78 12.34
CA GLU A 122 -9.63 4.36 13.34
C GLU A 122 -9.60 5.89 13.27
N LEU A 123 -10.77 6.53 13.29
CA LEU A 123 -10.87 7.98 13.40
C LEU A 123 -10.56 8.42 14.82
N ALA A 124 -9.72 9.45 14.96
CA ALA A 124 -9.56 10.13 16.24
C ALA A 124 -10.82 10.95 16.53
N ASP A 125 -11.37 10.78 17.74
CA ASP A 125 -12.53 11.53 18.24
C ASP A 125 -13.70 11.59 17.24
N PRO A 126 -14.26 10.43 16.81
CA PRO A 126 -15.23 10.37 15.71
C PRO A 126 -16.54 11.12 15.98
N ASP A 127 -16.87 11.36 17.26
CA ASP A 127 -18.03 12.12 17.69
C ASP A 127 -17.81 13.65 17.65
N ASP A 128 -16.58 14.11 17.44
CA ASP A 128 -16.18 15.52 17.50
C ASP A 128 -15.60 16.06 16.17
N ILE A 129 -15.95 15.43 15.05
CA ILE A 129 -15.53 15.91 13.74
C ILE A 129 -16.41 17.10 13.33
N VAL A 130 -15.84 18.31 13.36
CA VAL A 130 -16.50 19.57 12.99
C VAL A 130 -16.21 19.94 11.54
N CYS A 131 -17.22 20.40 10.80
CA CYS A 131 -17.08 20.92 9.44
C CYS A 131 -15.94 21.95 9.34
N ASP A 132 -15.17 21.90 8.25
CA ASP A 132 -14.05 22.81 7.97
C ASP A 132 -12.90 22.80 9.02
N GLN A 133 -12.96 21.94 10.02
CA GLN A 133 -11.89 21.75 11.02
C GLN A 133 -11.02 20.51 10.70
N PRO A 134 -9.78 20.46 11.20
CA PRO A 134 -8.91 19.30 11.05
C PRO A 134 -9.46 18.06 11.79
N ALA A 135 -9.41 16.92 11.13
CA ALA A 135 -9.68 15.60 11.68
C ALA A 135 -8.52 14.65 11.38
N THR A 136 -8.40 13.57 12.15
CA THR A 136 -7.29 12.62 12.02
C THR A 136 -7.80 11.19 11.87
N LEU A 137 -7.30 10.48 10.87
CA LEU A 137 -7.44 9.03 10.74
C LEU A 137 -6.11 8.36 11.11
N GLN A 138 -6.14 7.47 12.09
CA GLN A 138 -5.00 6.62 12.43
C GLN A 138 -5.07 5.35 11.59
N VAL A 139 -3.94 4.95 11.02
CA VAL A 139 -3.84 3.74 10.19
C VAL A 139 -2.64 2.93 10.67
N GLY A 140 -2.88 1.69 11.11
CA GLY A 140 -1.88 0.68 11.38
C GLY A 140 -1.75 -0.26 10.19
N LEU A 141 -0.51 -0.50 9.76
CA LEU A 141 -0.17 -1.48 8.75
C LEU A 141 0.69 -2.56 9.41
N GLU A 142 0.32 -3.82 9.24
CA GLU A 142 1.06 -4.97 9.75
C GLU A 142 1.18 -6.02 8.66
N ARG A 143 2.40 -6.46 8.38
CA ARG A 143 2.64 -7.53 7.41
C ARG A 143 2.34 -8.87 8.08
N ASP A 144 1.58 -9.73 7.39
CA ASP A 144 1.50 -11.12 7.79
C ASP A 144 2.84 -11.81 7.49
N MET A 145 3.55 -12.19 8.55
CA MET A 145 4.86 -12.84 8.46
C MET A 145 4.76 -14.37 8.56
N GLY A 146 3.54 -14.92 8.66
CA GLY A 146 3.30 -16.31 9.04
C GLY A 146 3.76 -16.62 10.47
N GLU A 147 3.32 -17.75 11.01
CA GLU A 147 3.85 -18.26 12.29
C GLU A 147 5.33 -18.67 12.10
N GLY A 148 6.24 -17.74 12.37
CA GLY A 148 7.61 -18.09 12.72
C GLY A 148 7.59 -18.78 14.08
N ASP A 149 8.01 -20.04 14.15
CA ASP A 149 8.31 -20.69 15.43
C ASP A 149 9.35 -19.84 16.17
N ASP A 150 8.94 -19.19 17.26
CA ASP A 150 9.75 -18.38 18.19
C ASP A 150 10.84 -19.24 18.85
N SER A 151 11.79 -19.74 18.06
CA SER A 151 12.96 -20.46 18.51
C SER A 151 14.14 -19.49 18.61
N ASP A 152 14.27 -18.95 19.83
CA ASP A 152 15.42 -18.31 20.48
C ASP A 152 16.70 -18.07 19.62
N PRO A 153 17.19 -16.82 19.50
CA PRO A 153 18.36 -16.48 18.66
C PRO A 153 19.74 -16.93 19.21
N GLU A 154 19.80 -17.83 20.19
CA GLU A 154 21.06 -18.33 20.76
C GLU A 154 21.39 -19.76 20.32
N GLN A 155 21.92 -19.96 19.10
CA GLN A 155 22.92 -21.00 18.80
C GLN A 155 23.36 -21.01 17.32
N HIS A 156 24.26 -20.10 16.94
CA HIS A 156 25.11 -20.29 15.76
C HIS A 156 26.51 -20.76 16.17
N ALA A 157 26.75 -22.08 16.18
CA ALA A 157 28.08 -22.65 16.01
C ALA A 157 28.04 -24.15 15.63
N ALA A 158 28.20 -24.46 14.34
CA ALA A 158 29.14 -25.48 13.82
C ALA A 158 28.89 -25.80 12.33
N ALA A 159 29.97 -25.99 11.58
CA ALA A 159 30.04 -26.16 10.13
C ALA A 159 29.94 -27.66 9.68
N PRO A 160 30.10 -28.02 8.38
CA PRO A 160 29.11 -28.77 7.61
C PRO A 160 29.49 -30.23 7.31
N SER A 161 28.53 -31.08 6.87
CA SER A 161 28.83 -32.38 6.24
C SER A 161 27.67 -32.93 5.37
N GLY A 162 27.94 -33.12 4.08
CA GLY A 162 27.37 -34.20 3.25
C GLY A 162 26.04 -33.96 2.50
N PRO A 163 25.87 -34.48 1.26
CA PRO A 163 24.70 -34.19 0.44
C PRO A 163 23.56 -35.17 0.74
N THR A 164 22.37 -34.66 1.08
CA THR A 164 21.14 -35.46 1.16
C THR A 164 20.06 -34.80 0.30
N SER A 165 19.66 -35.52 -0.76
CA SER A 165 18.51 -35.21 -1.61
C SER A 165 17.22 -35.56 -0.87
N GLN A 166 16.51 -34.57 -0.33
CA GLN A 166 15.12 -34.66 0.09
C GLN A 166 14.42 -33.32 -0.16
N LEU A 167 13.47 -33.31 -1.09
CA LEU A 167 12.43 -32.27 -1.17
C LEU A 167 11.35 -32.67 -0.16
N SER A 168 11.64 -32.41 1.12
CA SER A 168 10.69 -32.44 2.22
C SER A 168 11.33 -31.69 3.38
N GLY A 169 10.62 -30.70 3.91
CA GLY A 169 11.12 -29.78 4.94
C GLY A 169 11.49 -28.42 4.34
N THR A 170 10.51 -27.53 4.25
CA THR A 170 10.76 -26.09 4.16
C THR A 170 11.58 -25.69 5.38
N ASN A 171 12.90 -25.57 5.21
CA ASN A 171 13.73 -24.86 6.18
C ASN A 171 13.13 -23.45 6.30
N ALA A 172 12.63 -23.13 7.50
CA ALA A 172 12.16 -21.81 7.85
C ALA A 172 13.32 -20.81 7.73
N THR A 173 13.44 -20.21 6.56
CA THR A 173 14.22 -18.99 6.37
C THR A 173 13.42 -17.88 7.05
N GLN A 174 14.00 -17.28 8.08
CA GLN A 174 13.61 -16.00 8.66
C GLN A 174 12.97 -15.12 7.57
N HIS A 175 11.68 -14.76 7.73
CA HIS A 175 10.96 -13.91 6.80
C HIS A 175 11.61 -12.52 6.83
N VAL A 176 12.63 -12.29 6.00
CA VAL A 176 13.22 -10.97 5.78
C VAL A 176 12.55 -10.41 4.54
N VAL A 177 11.92 -9.24 4.66
CA VAL A 177 11.38 -8.52 3.51
C VAL A 177 12.57 -8.01 2.68
N GLY A 178 13.01 -8.84 1.73
CA GLY A 178 14.09 -8.49 0.80
C GLY A 178 13.67 -7.42 -0.21
N PRO A 179 14.58 -6.98 -1.10
CA PRO A 179 14.28 -6.01 -2.15
C PRO A 179 13.31 -6.57 -3.19
N VAL A 180 12.35 -5.77 -3.64
CA VAL A 180 11.27 -6.15 -4.58
C VAL A 180 11.76 -7.07 -5.70
N ILE A 181 11.08 -8.21 -5.88
CA ILE A 181 11.36 -9.11 -6.99
C ILE A 181 10.71 -8.54 -8.25
N ALA A 182 11.54 -7.94 -9.10
CA ALA A 182 11.15 -7.36 -10.37
C ALA A 182 12.16 -7.74 -11.45
N PRO A 183 12.04 -8.92 -12.09
CA PRO A 183 13.08 -9.48 -12.98
C PRO A 183 13.42 -8.62 -14.20
N TYR A 184 12.51 -7.73 -14.61
CA TYR A 184 12.67 -6.84 -15.74
C TYR A 184 13.03 -5.40 -15.34
N TYR A 185 13.05 -5.10 -14.04
CA TYR A 185 13.52 -3.81 -13.54
C TYR A 185 15.03 -3.90 -13.27
N PRO A 186 15.86 -3.04 -13.89
CA PRO A 186 17.32 -3.22 -13.89
C PRO A 186 18.01 -2.80 -12.58
N PHE A 187 17.26 -2.31 -11.59
CA PHE A 187 17.81 -1.82 -10.33
C PHE A 187 17.20 -2.54 -9.13
N THR A 188 17.95 -2.63 -8.04
CA THR A 188 17.39 -3.04 -6.75
C THR A 188 16.44 -1.96 -6.25
N LYS A 189 15.28 -2.37 -5.74
CA LYS A 189 14.25 -1.46 -5.24
C LYS A 189 13.71 -1.97 -3.92
N ASP A 190 13.63 -1.06 -2.95
CA ASP A 190 12.89 -1.30 -1.73
C ASP A 190 11.41 -1.06 -1.97
N GLU A 191 10.60 -1.87 -1.29
CA GLU A 191 9.15 -1.77 -1.32
C GLU A 191 8.70 -0.47 -0.63
N GLY A 192 7.78 0.25 -1.26
CA GLY A 192 7.15 1.44 -0.71
C GLY A 192 5.63 1.42 -0.91
N TRP A 193 4.94 2.15 -0.05
CA TRP A 193 3.48 2.24 -0.02
C TRP A 193 3.02 3.68 0.08
N TRP A 194 1.88 3.97 -0.54
CA TRP A 194 1.08 5.15 -0.26
C TRP A 194 -0.15 4.75 0.54
N VAL A 195 -0.40 5.50 1.61
CA VAL A 195 -1.64 5.44 2.39
C VAL A 195 -2.41 6.72 2.06
N VAL A 196 -3.54 6.58 1.39
CA VAL A 196 -4.30 7.69 0.80
C VAL A 196 -5.69 7.71 1.40
N LEU A 197 -6.16 8.87 1.84
CA LEU A 197 -7.55 9.11 2.19
C LEU A 197 -8.15 10.04 1.14
N GLY A 198 -9.30 9.68 0.58
CA GLY A 198 -9.98 10.52 -0.41
C GLY A 198 -11.48 10.31 -0.43
N ASP A 199 -12.18 11.26 -1.06
CA ASP A 199 -13.60 11.19 -1.36
C ASP A 199 -13.81 10.78 -2.83
N PRO A 200 -14.29 9.56 -3.10
CA PRO A 200 -14.56 9.11 -4.46
C PRO A 200 -15.69 9.87 -5.15
N LYS A 201 -16.63 10.46 -4.40
CA LYS A 201 -17.77 11.20 -4.96
C LYS A 201 -17.31 12.50 -5.59
N THR A 202 -16.46 13.25 -4.88
CA THR A 202 -15.92 14.53 -5.36
C THR A 202 -14.60 14.39 -6.11
N GLN A 203 -14.01 13.19 -6.11
CA GLN A 203 -12.67 12.92 -6.67
C GLN A 203 -11.57 13.73 -5.98
N THR A 204 -11.75 13.99 -4.68
CA THR A 204 -10.84 14.79 -3.86
C THR A 204 -9.92 13.89 -3.07
N LEU A 205 -8.61 14.11 -3.18
CA LEU A 205 -7.62 13.51 -2.29
C LEU A 205 -7.53 14.38 -1.03
N ALA A 206 -7.86 13.81 0.11
CA ALA A 206 -7.94 14.51 1.39
C ALA A 206 -6.61 14.47 2.17
N SER A 207 -5.92 13.32 2.14
CA SER A 207 -4.62 13.15 2.79
C SER A 207 -3.83 12.03 2.14
N ILE A 208 -2.50 12.12 2.19
CA ILE A 208 -1.59 11.09 1.70
C ILE A 208 -0.34 11.00 2.58
N LYS A 209 0.12 9.78 2.84
CA LYS A 209 1.46 9.52 3.37
C LYS A 209 2.16 8.43 2.58
N ARG A 210 3.46 8.60 2.36
CA ARG A 210 4.33 7.56 1.82
C ARG A 210 5.08 6.87 2.96
N VAL A 211 5.09 5.54 2.97
CA VAL A 211 5.77 4.74 3.98
C VAL A 211 6.58 3.60 3.38
N ASN A 212 7.64 3.25 4.09
CA ASN A 212 8.41 2.04 3.88
C ASN A 212 8.47 1.35 5.24
N PHE A 213 8.10 0.08 5.30
CA PHE A 213 8.11 -0.69 6.53
C PHE A 213 8.41 -2.15 6.22
N GLN A 214 8.89 -2.86 7.22
CA GLN A 214 9.26 -4.28 7.11
C GLN A 214 8.17 -5.13 7.76
N GLU A 215 7.95 -4.94 9.06
CA GLU A 215 6.95 -5.68 9.85
C GLU A 215 5.68 -4.85 10.09
N ARG A 216 5.79 -3.72 10.78
CA ARG A 216 4.65 -2.87 11.12
C ARG A 216 4.97 -1.39 11.10
N VAL A 217 3.97 -0.56 10.83
CA VAL A 217 4.06 0.90 10.92
C VAL A 217 2.69 1.49 11.24
N ALA A 218 2.66 2.55 12.05
CA ALA A 218 1.47 3.36 12.26
C ALA A 218 1.66 4.73 11.61
N VAL A 219 0.64 5.19 10.89
CA VAL A 219 0.61 6.52 10.27
C VAL A 219 -0.64 7.27 10.68
N LYS A 220 -0.52 8.60 10.72
CA LYS A 220 -1.64 9.52 10.92
C LYS A 220 -1.93 10.26 9.63
N LEU A 221 -3.15 10.20 9.13
CA LEU A 221 -3.63 10.99 8.02
C LEU A 221 -4.46 12.14 8.59
N GLU A 222 -4.01 13.37 8.35
CA GLU A 222 -4.69 14.59 8.78
C GLU A 222 -5.45 15.15 7.58
N PHE A 223 -6.74 15.42 7.74
CA PHE A 223 -7.59 15.97 6.68
C PHE A 223 -8.48 17.07 7.24
N VAL A 224 -9.04 17.91 6.37
CA VAL A 224 -10.06 18.89 6.75
C VAL A 224 -11.43 18.28 6.50
N ALA A 225 -12.30 18.29 7.50
CA ALA A 225 -13.65 17.75 7.36
C ALA A 225 -14.46 18.56 6.31
N PRO A 226 -15.35 17.90 5.55
CA PRO A 226 -16.18 18.60 4.56
C PRO A 226 -17.02 19.72 5.17
N SER A 227 -17.31 20.76 4.39
CA SER A 227 -18.09 21.91 4.86
C SER A 227 -19.58 21.57 5.08
N GLU A 228 -20.11 20.56 4.39
CA GLU A 228 -21.50 20.13 4.54
C GLU A 228 -21.67 19.25 5.78
N PRO A 229 -22.57 19.58 6.73
CA PRO A 229 -22.84 18.70 7.86
C PRO A 229 -23.51 17.39 7.46
N GLY A 230 -23.32 16.34 8.26
CA GLY A 230 -23.97 15.04 8.11
C GLY A 230 -23.00 13.90 7.81
N GLU A 231 -23.53 12.81 7.27
CA GLU A 231 -22.76 11.59 7.04
C GLU A 231 -21.90 11.70 5.77
N HIS A 232 -20.60 11.50 5.96
CA HIS A 232 -19.61 11.46 4.88
C HIS A 232 -19.01 10.07 4.77
N ARG A 233 -18.71 9.69 3.53
CA ARG A 233 -18.11 8.40 3.19
C ARG A 233 -16.87 8.64 2.35
N PHE A 234 -15.71 8.46 2.98
CA PHE A 234 -14.41 8.49 2.34
C PHE A 234 -13.92 7.06 2.08
N MET A 235 -12.86 6.94 1.32
CA MET A 235 -12.13 5.70 1.08
C MET A 235 -10.67 5.87 1.50
N LEU A 236 -10.19 4.92 2.29
CA LEU A 236 -8.79 4.71 2.61
C LEU A 236 -8.21 3.71 1.59
N TYR A 237 -7.14 4.10 0.92
CA TYR A 237 -6.42 3.27 -0.04
C TYR A 237 -5.02 2.96 0.48
N LEU A 238 -4.62 1.70 0.38
CA LEU A 238 -3.23 1.27 0.52
C LEU A 238 -2.72 0.87 -0.86
N MET A 239 -1.78 1.64 -1.42
CA MET A 239 -1.27 1.47 -2.78
C MET A 239 0.21 1.10 -2.76
N SER A 240 0.57 0.00 -3.41
CA SER A 240 1.98 -0.37 -3.61
C SER A 240 2.63 0.53 -4.66
N ASP A 241 3.93 0.81 -4.53
CA ASP A 241 4.72 1.42 -5.60
C ASP A 241 5.47 0.40 -6.47
N SER A 242 5.25 -0.89 -6.20
CA SER A 242 6.13 -1.98 -6.63
C SER A 242 5.40 -3.22 -7.16
N PHE A 243 4.30 -3.63 -6.52
CA PHE A 243 3.56 -4.85 -6.86
C PHE A 243 2.18 -4.48 -7.42
N VAL A 244 1.63 -5.35 -8.27
CA VAL A 244 0.30 -5.15 -8.87
C VAL A 244 -0.69 -6.13 -8.28
N GLY A 245 -1.86 -5.66 -7.85
CA GLY A 245 -2.93 -6.54 -7.35
C GLY A 245 -2.86 -6.87 -5.85
N CYS A 246 -2.13 -6.06 -5.08
CA CYS A 246 -2.10 -6.10 -3.62
C CYS A 246 -2.60 -4.78 -3.01
N ASP A 247 -3.15 -3.89 -3.85
CA ASP A 247 -3.74 -2.64 -3.40
C ASP A 247 -5.07 -2.93 -2.69
N GLN A 248 -5.35 -2.19 -1.62
CA GLN A 248 -6.51 -2.41 -0.76
C GLN A 248 -7.31 -1.12 -0.56
N GLU A 249 -8.63 -1.25 -0.42
CA GLU A 249 -9.54 -0.11 -0.24
C GLU A 249 -10.49 -0.38 0.94
N PHE A 250 -10.68 0.62 1.81
CA PHE A 250 -11.53 0.53 2.98
C PHE A 250 -12.46 1.73 3.07
N GLU A 251 -13.74 1.49 3.32
CA GLU A 251 -14.72 2.54 3.52
C GLU A 251 -14.54 3.18 4.90
N VAL A 252 -14.39 4.50 4.94
CA VAL A 252 -14.30 5.29 6.17
C VAL A 252 -15.52 6.20 6.24
N THR A 253 -16.45 5.90 7.15
CA THR A 253 -17.68 6.68 7.34
C THR A 253 -17.62 7.48 8.63
N PHE A 254 -18.04 8.75 8.60
CA PHE A 254 -18.07 9.63 9.77
C PHE A 254 -19.19 10.67 9.68
N GLN A 255 -19.52 11.29 10.82
CA GLN A 255 -20.49 12.38 10.91
C GLN A 255 -19.75 13.70 11.09
N ALA A 256 -19.97 14.66 10.20
CA ALA A 256 -19.48 16.02 10.36
C ALA A 256 -20.56 16.89 11.03
N ARG A 257 -20.24 17.49 12.18
CA ARG A 257 -21.13 18.43 12.88
C ARG A 257 -20.89 19.86 12.37
N PRO A 258 -21.93 20.71 12.29
CA PRO A 258 -21.72 22.11 11.94
C PRO A 258 -20.77 22.77 12.94
N ASP A 259 -20.01 23.75 12.46
CA ASP A 259 -19.24 24.64 13.32
C ASP A 259 -20.25 25.59 14.00
N GLU A 260 -20.68 25.20 15.20
CA GLU A 260 -21.45 26.09 16.06
C GLU A 260 -20.45 27.10 16.62
N GLU A 261 -20.33 28.28 15.97
CA GLU A 261 -19.66 29.43 16.56
C GLU A 261 -20.23 29.59 17.97
N GLU A 262 -19.41 29.38 19.02
CA GLU A 262 -19.77 29.81 20.36
C GLU A 262 -20.00 31.32 20.26
N ASP A 263 -21.27 31.73 20.22
CA ASP A 263 -21.68 33.11 20.48
C ASP A 263 -21.00 33.48 21.80
N SER A 264 -19.88 34.17 21.71
CA SER A 264 -19.22 34.75 22.88
C SER A 264 -20.22 35.76 23.42
N ASP A 265 -20.95 35.37 24.45
CA ASP A 265 -21.75 36.26 25.27
C ASP A 265 -20.81 37.36 25.77
N ASP A 266 -20.72 38.45 25.02
CA ASP A 266 -20.35 39.77 25.53
C ASP A 266 -21.45 40.14 26.54
N GLU A 267 -21.38 39.55 27.74
CA GLU A 267 -21.96 40.14 28.94
C GLU A 267 -21.21 41.45 29.18
N ASP A 268 -21.67 42.49 28.49
CA ASP A 268 -21.38 43.88 28.80
C ASP A 268 -21.71 44.10 30.28
N ALA A 269 -20.65 44.03 31.09
CA ALA A 269 -20.64 44.39 32.50
C ALA A 269 -20.91 45.89 32.63
N ASN A 270 -22.16 46.31 32.46
CA ASN A 270 -22.59 47.64 32.85
C ASN A 270 -23.06 47.61 34.32
N SER A 271 -22.10 47.41 35.22
CA SER A 271 -22.26 47.75 36.63
C SER A 271 -21.63 49.11 36.90
N ASP A 272 -22.23 50.19 36.39
CA ASP A 272 -21.91 51.54 36.84
C ASP A 272 -23.10 52.12 37.61
N ALA A 273 -23.23 51.64 38.85
CA ALA A 273 -23.98 52.28 39.91
C ALA A 273 -23.02 52.53 41.08
N MET A 274 -22.52 53.76 41.24
CA MET A 274 -22.53 54.51 42.49
C MET A 274 -21.87 55.90 42.37
N SER A 275 -22.72 56.93 42.43
CA SER A 275 -22.69 58.04 43.41
C SER A 275 -21.40 58.85 43.62
N ALA A 276 -21.44 60.17 43.32
CA ALA A 276 -21.02 61.24 44.26
C ALA A 276 -21.37 62.67 43.78
N SER A 277 -21.97 63.46 44.70
CA SER A 277 -21.96 64.92 44.93
C SER A 277 -21.93 65.91 43.74
N GLY A 278 -22.69 67.00 43.67
CA GLY A 278 -23.27 67.87 44.69
C GLY A 278 -22.95 69.34 44.35
N SER A 279 -23.91 70.25 44.56
CA SER A 279 -23.83 71.74 44.40
C SER A 279 -23.79 72.21 42.94
N GLU A 280 -24.48 73.26 42.48
CA GLU A 280 -24.93 74.52 43.12
C GLU A 280 -26.41 74.85 42.85
#